data_AF-A0A834CLA9-F1
#
_entry.id   AF-A0A834CLA9-F1
#
_cell.length_a   1.000
_cell.length_b   1.000
_cell.length_c   1.000
_cell.angle_alpha   90.00
_cell.angle_beta   90.00
_cell.angle_gamma   90.00
#
_symmetry.space_group_name_H-M   'P 1'
#
loop_
_entity.id
_entity.type
_entity.pdbx_description
1 polymer ?
#
loop_
_entity_poly.entity_id
_entity_poly.type
_entity_poly.pdbx_seq_one_letter_code
_entity_poly.pdbx_strand_id
1 'polypeptide(L)'
;MVSPEPEVCVVERSPADEFLVLACDGVWDTISNEELCAFIHNRLRVCNELRDVCAQVIDLCLYKGSLDNISIILICFPGAPQLSADALHQEAELEDLLEAKVAEIYEELCSAGEEPDLLSVLTVLASTAIPGLPPGGGIQSKRNCIISAYYQQRDTHNPAVPNGLGSS
;
A
#
# COMPACT_ATOMS: atom_id res chain seq x y z
N MET A 1 16.99 14.44 31.19
CA MET A 1 16.16 13.93 32.31
C MET A 1 15.06 13.10 31.66
N VAL A 2 14.93 11.83 32.03
CA VAL A 2 13.92 10.92 31.49
C VAL A 2 13.01 10.54 32.65
N SER A 3 11.69 10.65 32.49
CA SER A 3 10.69 10.29 33.50
C SER A 3 10.04 8.95 33.14
N PRO A 4 9.81 8.04 34.11
CA PRO A 4 9.04 6.81 33.90
C PRO A 4 7.52 7.00 34.07
N GLU A 5 7.06 8.21 34.38
CA GLU A 5 5.65 8.48 34.68
C GLU A 5 4.81 8.54 33.38
N PRO A 6 3.74 7.74 33.25
CA PRO A 6 2.92 7.72 32.04
C PRO A 6 1.85 8.83 32.08
N GLU A 7 1.43 9.26 30.88
CA GLU A 7 0.19 10.03 30.72
C GLU A 7 -1.00 9.06 30.61
N VAL A 8 -2.05 9.30 31.39
CA VAL A 8 -3.26 8.45 31.42
C VAL A 8 -4.48 9.28 31.07
N CYS A 9 -5.18 8.89 30.01
CA CYS A 9 -6.46 9.46 29.61
C CYS A 9 -7.56 8.39 29.69
N VAL A 10 -8.72 8.76 30.23
CA VAL A 10 -9.91 7.90 30.29
C VAL A 10 -10.94 8.47 29.31
N VAL A 11 -11.30 7.68 28.31
CA VAL A 11 -12.29 8.03 27.30
C VAL A 11 -13.47 7.08 27.44
N GLU A 12 -14.68 7.64 27.55
CA GLU A 12 -15.91 6.83 27.57
C GLU A 12 -16.15 6.22 26.19
N ARG A 13 -16.49 4.94 26.16
CA ARG A 13 -16.74 4.22 24.90
C ARG A 13 -18.07 4.63 24.28
N SER A 14 -18.07 4.75 22.96
CA SER A 14 -19.25 4.98 22.15
C SER A 14 -19.57 3.74 21.30
N PRO A 15 -20.85 3.41 21.05
CA PRO A 15 -21.22 2.45 20.02
C PRO A 15 -20.74 2.83 18.61
N ALA A 16 -20.40 4.12 18.39
CA ALA A 16 -19.85 4.63 17.15
C ALA A 16 -18.31 4.49 17.06
N ASP A 17 -17.64 3.98 18.10
CA ASP A 17 -16.20 3.72 18.04
C ASP A 17 -15.92 2.69 16.94
N GLU A 18 -15.03 3.04 16.01
CA GLU A 18 -14.69 2.17 14.87
C GLU A 18 -13.48 1.29 15.20
N PHE A 19 -12.33 1.89 15.46
CA PHE A 19 -11.09 1.19 15.75
C PHE A 19 -10.12 2.03 16.59
N LEU A 20 -9.14 1.37 17.21
CA LEU A 20 -8.01 1.96 17.91
C LEU A 20 -6.71 1.49 17.25
N VAL A 21 -5.81 2.44 17.01
CA VAL A 21 -4.47 2.19 16.47
C VAL A 21 -3.43 2.49 17.54
N LEU A 22 -2.54 1.54 17.80
CA LEU A 22 -1.32 1.76 18.57
C LEU A 22 -0.15 1.49 17.64
N ALA A 23 0.77 2.44 17.49
CA ALA A 23 1.94 2.28 16.65
C ALA A 23 3.14 3.05 17.21
N CYS A 24 4.34 2.62 16.82
CA CYS A 24 5.58 3.36 17.10
C CYS A 24 5.77 4.57 16.17
N ASP A 25 6.76 5.39 16.49
CA ASP A 25 7.28 6.50 15.68
C ASP A 25 7.60 6.09 14.23
N GLY A 26 8.11 4.88 14.01
CA GLY A 26 8.33 4.35 12.66
C GLY A 26 7.09 4.37 11.73
N VAL A 27 5.87 4.43 12.29
CA VAL A 27 4.64 4.75 11.55
C VAL A 27 4.43 6.26 11.50
N TRP A 28 4.27 6.89 12.66
CA TRP A 28 3.83 8.29 12.79
C TRP A 28 4.78 9.33 12.19
N ASP A 29 6.05 8.98 11.99
CA ASP A 29 7.03 9.84 11.31
C ASP A 29 6.76 9.95 9.80
N THR A 30 5.96 9.05 9.22
CA THR A 30 5.71 8.98 7.76
C THR A 30 4.27 9.22 7.35
N ILE A 31 3.32 9.17 8.28
CA ILE A 31 1.89 9.32 8.00
C ILE A 31 1.18 10.06 9.13
N SER A 32 0.30 10.99 8.80
CA SER A 32 -0.48 11.72 9.82
C SER A 32 -1.60 10.84 10.41
N ASN A 33 -2.14 11.27 11.55
CA ASN A 33 -3.30 10.62 12.18
C ASN A 33 -4.49 10.50 11.21
N GLU A 34 -4.81 11.58 10.50
CA GLU A 34 -5.94 11.63 9.57
C GLU A 34 -5.69 10.74 8.34
N GLU A 35 -4.47 10.78 7.79
CA GLU A 35 -4.09 9.93 6.67
C GLU A 35 -4.16 8.44 7.04
N LEU A 36 -3.61 8.07 8.20
CA LEU A 36 -3.61 6.67 8.64
C LEU A 36 -5.02 6.18 8.94
N CYS A 37 -5.85 6.97 9.61
CA CYS A 37 -7.24 6.63 9.88
C CYS A 37 -8.04 6.47 8.58
N ALA A 38 -7.88 7.39 7.62
CA ALA A 38 -8.56 7.29 6.33
C ALA A 38 -8.12 6.04 5.55
N PHE A 39 -6.82 5.73 5.60
CA PHE A 39 -6.27 4.54 4.96
C PHE A 39 -6.80 3.26 5.60
N ILE A 40 -6.72 3.12 6.92
CA ILE A 40 -7.23 1.94 7.65
C ILE A 40 -8.74 1.77 7.41
N HIS A 41 -9.52 2.84 7.52
CA HIS A 41 -10.96 2.79 7.25
C HIS A 41 -11.24 2.26 5.83
N ASN A 42 -10.49 2.73 4.82
CA ASN A 42 -10.61 2.25 3.46
C ASN A 42 -10.19 0.77 3.33
N ARG A 43 -9.08 0.36 3.97
CA ARG A 43 -8.56 -1.02 3.92
C ARG A 43 -9.48 -2.03 4.62
N LEU A 44 -10.13 -1.66 5.72
CA LEU A 44 -11.14 -2.49 6.40
C LEU A 44 -12.35 -2.84 5.50
N ARG A 45 -12.62 -2.03 4.46
CA ARG A 45 -13.70 -2.29 3.51
C ARG A 45 -13.35 -3.27 2.40
N VAL A 46 -12.06 -3.60 2.24
CA VAL A 46 -11.55 -4.46 1.15
C VAL A 46 -10.72 -5.65 1.65
N CYS A 47 -10.26 -5.64 2.91
CA CYS A 47 -9.48 -6.73 3.51
C CYS A 47 -10.35 -7.59 4.43
N ASN A 48 -10.19 -8.90 4.35
CA ASN A 48 -10.91 -9.84 5.22
C ASN A 48 -10.27 -9.94 6.61
N GLU A 49 -8.94 -9.87 6.68
CA GLU A 49 -8.16 -10.09 7.90
C GLU A 49 -7.46 -8.80 8.34
N LEU A 50 -7.49 -8.50 9.64
CA LEU A 50 -6.80 -7.32 10.21
C LEU A 50 -5.28 -7.39 10.00
N ARG A 51 -4.73 -8.60 9.89
CA ARG A 51 -3.31 -8.81 9.58
C ARG A 51 -2.94 -8.16 8.24
N ASP A 52 -3.81 -8.27 7.24
CA ASP A 52 -3.56 -7.75 5.91
C ASP A 52 -3.61 -6.21 5.92
N VAL A 53 -4.52 -5.63 6.72
CA VAL A 53 -4.57 -4.17 6.94
C VAL A 53 -3.28 -3.69 7.60
N CYS A 54 -2.83 -4.35 8.67
CA CYS A 54 -1.58 -4.00 9.33
C CYS A 54 -0.37 -4.15 8.40
N ALA A 55 -0.31 -5.21 7.59
CA ALA A 55 0.76 -5.41 6.62
C ALA A 55 0.80 -4.27 5.59
N GLN A 56 -0.37 -3.88 5.06
CA GLN A 56 -0.46 -2.75 4.12
C GLN A 56 -0.05 -1.41 4.75
N VAL A 57 -0.33 -1.18 6.03
CA VAL A 57 0.17 0.01 6.75
C VAL A 57 1.69 -0.02 6.87
N ILE A 58 2.27 -1.17 7.21
CA ILE A 58 3.73 -1.34 7.33
C ILE A 58 4.40 -1.06 5.97
N ASP A 59 3.89 -1.67 4.90
CA ASP A 59 4.39 -1.46 3.54
C ASP A 59 4.26 0.02 3.12
N LEU A 60 3.14 0.66 3.43
CA LEU A 60 2.94 2.08 3.15
C LEU A 60 4.00 2.95 3.85
N CYS A 61 4.26 2.72 5.13
CA CYS A 61 5.27 3.47 5.88
C CYS A 61 6.68 3.25 5.31
N LEU A 62 7.00 2.00 4.94
CA LEU A 62 8.25 1.67 4.26
C LEU A 62 8.39 2.44 2.93
N TYR A 63 7.32 2.48 2.12
CA TYR A 63 7.34 3.18 0.83
C TYR A 63 7.28 4.70 0.93
N LYS A 64 6.79 5.25 2.04
CA LYS A 64 6.91 6.66 2.39
C LYS A 64 8.30 7.02 2.98
N GLY A 65 9.17 6.03 3.16
CA GLY A 65 10.59 6.23 3.50
C GLY A 65 10.93 6.02 4.97
N SER A 66 10.11 5.28 5.73
CA SER A 66 10.46 4.89 7.10
C SER A 66 11.73 4.05 7.10
N LEU A 67 12.70 4.44 7.94
CA LEU A 67 13.98 3.75 8.13
C LEU A 67 14.08 3.10 9.52
N ASP A 68 13.00 3.13 10.30
CA ASP A 68 12.93 2.62 11.68
C ASP A 68 12.21 1.27 11.76
N ASN A 69 12.16 0.68 12.94
CA ASN A 69 11.32 -0.46 13.25
C ASN A 69 9.85 -0.03 13.24
N ILE A 70 9.04 -0.77 12.48
CA ILE A 70 7.61 -0.47 12.31
C ILE A 70 6.80 -1.53 13.05
N SER A 71 5.96 -1.10 13.99
CA SER A 71 5.07 -1.95 14.76
C SER A 71 3.71 -1.26 14.90
N ILE A 72 2.64 -2.01 14.62
CA ILE A 72 1.26 -1.52 14.69
C ILE A 72 0.36 -2.60 15.32
N ILE A 73 -0.56 -2.16 16.17
CA ILE A 73 -1.67 -2.94 16.70
C ILE A 73 -2.95 -2.22 16.27
N LEU A 74 -3.81 -2.96 15.57
CA LEU A 74 -5.14 -2.51 15.17
C LEU A 74 -6.19 -3.27 15.98
N ILE A 75 -7.06 -2.55 16.67
CA ILE A 75 -8.16 -3.09 17.47
C ILE A 75 -9.46 -2.58 16.88
N CYS A 76 -10.30 -3.47 16.36
CA CYS A 76 -11.61 -3.10 15.81
C CYS A 76 -12.71 -3.27 16.85
N PHE A 77 -13.62 -2.30 16.87
CA PHE A 77 -14.84 -2.32 17.67
C PHE A 77 -16.05 -2.66 16.78
N PRO A 78 -17.25 -2.88 17.34
CA PRO A 78 -18.45 -3.19 16.54
C PRO A 78 -18.84 -2.11 15.53
N GLY A 79 -18.41 -0.86 15.73
CA GLY A 79 -18.64 0.24 14.77
C GLY A 79 -17.68 0.23 13.58
N ALA A 80 -16.68 -0.66 13.54
CA ALA A 80 -15.69 -0.71 12.47
C ALA A 80 -16.33 -0.86 11.08
N PRO A 81 -15.76 -0.24 10.04
CA PRO A 81 -16.15 -0.47 8.66
C PRO A 81 -16.12 -1.95 8.32
N GLN A 82 -17.11 -2.38 7.56
CA GLN A 82 -17.24 -3.76 7.10
C GLN A 82 -16.88 -3.85 5.62
N LEU A 83 -16.56 -5.07 5.19
CA LEU A 83 -16.37 -5.39 3.78
C LEU A 83 -17.52 -4.87 2.93
N SER A 84 -17.17 -4.25 1.81
CA SER A 84 -18.12 -3.60 0.92
C SER A 84 -17.90 -4.11 -0.49
N ALA A 85 -18.92 -4.72 -1.09
CA ALA A 85 -18.85 -5.22 -2.47
C ALA A 85 -18.48 -4.11 -3.46
N ASP A 86 -19.04 -2.91 -3.28
CA ASP A 86 -18.69 -1.73 -4.07
C ASP A 86 -17.22 -1.33 -3.88
N ALA A 87 -16.69 -1.38 -2.65
CA ALA A 87 -15.28 -1.06 -2.40
C ALA A 87 -14.33 -2.11 -2.99
N LEU A 88 -14.69 -3.39 -2.93
CA LEU A 88 -13.94 -4.48 -3.57
C LEU A 88 -13.92 -4.32 -5.09
N HIS A 89 -15.05 -3.94 -5.69
CA HIS A 89 -15.13 -3.67 -7.11
C HIS A 89 -14.25 -2.49 -7.52
N GLN A 90 -14.32 -1.38 -6.77
CA GLN A 90 -13.46 -0.20 -6.99
C GLN A 90 -11.97 -0.52 -6.83
N GLU A 91 -11.61 -1.37 -5.86
CA GLU A 91 -10.24 -1.82 -5.67
C GLU A 91 -9.74 -2.62 -6.87
N ALA A 92 -10.56 -3.54 -7.39
CA ALA A 92 -10.22 -4.32 -8.58
C ALA A 92 -10.09 -3.43 -9.83
N GLU A 93 -11.03 -2.50 -10.05
CA GLU A 93 -10.94 -1.54 -11.16
C GLU A 93 -9.67 -0.67 -11.09
N LEU A 94 -9.26 -0.28 -9.88
CA LEU A 94 -8.01 0.45 -9.68
C LEU A 94 -6.79 -0.42 -9.99
N GLU A 95 -6.79 -1.69 -9.61
CA GLU A 95 -5.70 -2.62 -9.93
C GLU A 95 -5.58 -2.84 -11.44
N ASP A 96 -6.69 -3.09 -12.13
CA ASP A 96 -6.72 -3.20 -13.60
C ASP A 96 -6.19 -1.92 -14.28
N LEU A 97 -6.58 -0.74 -13.77
CA LEU A 97 -6.10 0.54 -14.27
C LEU A 97 -4.58 0.70 -14.07
N LEU A 98 -4.07 0.33 -12.90
CA LEU A 98 -2.63 0.41 -12.60
C LEU A 98 -1.83 -0.54 -13.48
N GLU A 99 -2.31 -1.76 -13.69
CA GLU A 99 -1.70 -2.73 -14.60
C GLU A 99 -1.64 -2.21 -16.03
N ALA A 100 -2.75 -1.66 -16.53
CA ALA A 100 -2.82 -1.05 -17.86
C ALA A 100 -1.86 0.14 -17.98
N LYS A 101 -1.78 1.00 -16.96
CA LYS A 101 -0.85 2.14 -16.95
C LYS A 101 0.61 1.72 -16.89
N VAL A 102 0.94 0.69 -16.12
CA VAL A 102 2.29 0.12 -16.11
C VAL A 102 2.67 -0.41 -17.49
N ALA A 103 1.77 -1.11 -18.17
CA ALA A 103 2.00 -1.61 -19.52
C ALA A 103 2.23 -0.48 -20.53
N GLU A 104 1.37 0.54 -20.53
CA GLU A 104 1.49 1.73 -21.38
C GLU A 104 2.85 2.42 -21.20
N ILE A 105 3.23 2.69 -19.95
CA ILE A 105 4.51 3.35 -19.64
C ILE A 105 5.70 2.48 -20.06
N TYR A 106 5.62 1.16 -19.85
CA TYR A 106 6.68 0.24 -20.23
C TYR A 106 6.91 0.26 -21.75
N GLU A 107 5.84 0.18 -22.55
CA GLU A 107 5.89 0.23 -24.01
C GLU A 107 6.41 1.58 -24.56
N GLU A 108 5.98 2.70 -23.95
CA GLU A 108 6.46 4.03 -24.31
C GLU A 108 7.98 4.18 -24.11
N LEU A 109 8.49 3.72 -22.96
CA LEU A 109 9.91 3.76 -22.65
C LEU A 109 10.72 2.84 -23.59
N CYS A 110 10.22 1.63 -23.90
CA CYS A 110 10.85 0.76 -24.89
C CYS A 110 10.89 1.41 -26.28
N SER A 111 9.81 2.09 -26.68
CA SER A 111 9.71 2.78 -27.98
C SER A 111 10.65 3.99 -28.08
N ALA A 112 10.99 4.61 -26.95
CA ALA A 112 12.01 5.64 -26.84
C ALA A 112 13.46 5.10 -26.92
N GLY A 113 13.63 3.77 -26.97
CA GLY A 113 14.94 3.10 -26.99
C GLY A 113 15.56 2.95 -25.59
N GLU A 114 14.78 3.14 -24.54
CA GLU A 114 15.20 2.92 -23.15
C GLU A 114 14.89 1.48 -22.72
N GLU A 115 15.71 0.93 -21.81
CA GLU A 115 15.36 -0.29 -21.07
C GLU A 115 14.62 0.13 -19.80
N PRO A 116 13.30 -0.08 -19.68
CA PRO A 116 12.54 0.44 -18.54
C PRO A 116 12.95 -0.32 -17.28
N ASP A 117 13.45 0.40 -16.28
CA ASP A 117 13.59 -0.11 -14.93
C ASP A 117 12.37 0.25 -14.05
N LEU A 118 12.25 -0.40 -12.89
CA LEU A 118 11.14 -0.16 -11.97
C LEU A 118 11.08 1.29 -11.48
N LEU A 119 12.23 1.96 -11.32
CA LEU A 119 12.29 3.32 -10.81
C LEU A 119 11.76 4.31 -11.86
N SER A 120 12.11 4.12 -13.13
CA SER A 120 11.59 4.90 -14.25
C SER A 120 10.07 4.80 -14.34
N VAL A 121 9.52 3.58 -14.27
CA VAL A 121 8.05 3.36 -14.29
C VAL A 121 7.37 4.03 -13.10
N LEU A 122 7.91 3.87 -11.88
CA LEU A 122 7.38 4.53 -10.68
C LEU A 122 7.44 6.05 -10.78
N THR A 123 8.48 6.61 -11.39
CA THR A 123 8.65 8.06 -11.56
C THR A 123 7.58 8.64 -12.50
N VAL A 124 7.27 7.94 -13.60
CA VAL A 124 6.22 8.34 -14.54
C VAL A 124 4.83 8.17 -13.92
N LEU A 125 4.59 7.09 -13.18
CA LEU A 125 3.31 6.90 -12.46
C LEU A 125 3.09 7.98 -11.41
N ALA A 126 4.13 8.38 -10.68
CA ALA A 126 4.03 9.41 -9.65
C ALA A 126 3.68 10.80 -10.22
N SER A 127 3.97 11.06 -11.50
CA SER A 127 3.58 12.30 -12.19
C SER A 127 2.24 12.22 -12.90
N THR A 128 1.60 11.04 -12.91
CA THR A 128 0.31 10.80 -13.56
C THR A 128 -0.84 10.89 -12.55
N ALA A 129 -1.94 11.55 -12.93
CA ALA A 129 -3.15 11.58 -12.11
C ALA A 129 -3.89 10.24 -12.19
N ILE A 130 -3.89 9.48 -11.09
CA ILE A 130 -4.59 8.20 -10.99
C ILE A 130 -5.79 8.36 -10.06
N PRO A 131 -7.04 8.30 -10.58
CA PRO A 131 -8.23 8.39 -9.76
C PRO A 131 -8.40 7.11 -8.90
N GLY A 132 -9.14 7.23 -7.80
CA GLY A 132 -9.52 6.06 -6.98
C GLY A 132 -8.45 5.54 -6.03
N LEU A 133 -7.27 6.19 -5.95
CA LEU A 133 -6.22 5.79 -5.01
C LEU A 133 -6.71 5.78 -3.55
N PRO A 134 -6.21 4.84 -2.71
CA PRO A 134 -6.60 4.77 -1.30
C PRO A 134 -6.31 6.08 -0.57
N PRO A 135 -7.28 6.65 0.17
CA PRO A 135 -7.08 7.90 0.90
C PRO A 135 -6.00 7.72 1.97
N GLY A 136 -5.13 8.73 2.15
CA GLY A 136 -3.97 8.69 3.05
C GLY A 136 -2.79 7.81 2.57
N GLY A 137 -3.07 6.78 1.78
CA GLY A 137 -2.08 5.87 1.20
C GLY A 137 -1.51 6.31 -0.14
N GLY A 138 -2.34 6.94 -0.99
CA GLY A 138 -1.91 7.40 -2.32
C GLY A 138 -1.34 6.28 -3.18
N ILE A 139 -0.47 6.65 -4.13
CA ILE A 139 0.18 5.68 -5.03
C ILE A 139 1.13 4.74 -4.29
N GLN A 140 1.72 5.19 -3.17
CA GLN A 140 2.64 4.41 -2.35
C GLN A 140 1.96 3.15 -1.81
N SER A 141 0.68 3.23 -1.43
CA SER A 141 -0.07 2.08 -0.95
C SER A 141 -0.30 0.98 -1.99
N LYS A 142 -0.19 1.32 -3.28
CA LYS A 142 -0.37 0.37 -4.41
C LYS A 142 0.96 -0.07 -5.02
N ARG A 143 2.10 0.24 -4.40
CA ARG A 143 3.42 -0.06 -4.94
C ARG A 143 3.66 -1.56 -5.17
N ASN A 144 3.13 -2.44 -4.31
CA ASN A 144 3.20 -3.90 -4.53
C ASN A 144 2.52 -4.33 -5.84
N CYS A 145 1.30 -3.85 -6.10
CA CYS A 145 0.58 -4.09 -7.35
C CYS A 145 1.39 -3.58 -8.55
N ILE A 146 1.93 -2.37 -8.47
CA ILE A 146 2.77 -1.77 -9.52
C ILE A 146 4.04 -2.60 -9.77
N ILE A 147 4.71 -3.06 -8.71
CA ILE A 147 5.91 -3.91 -8.80
C ILE A 147 5.58 -5.23 -9.50
N SER A 148 4.48 -5.88 -9.12
CA SER A 148 4.01 -7.12 -9.75
C SER A 148 3.70 -6.91 -11.23
N ALA A 149 2.96 -5.85 -11.58
CA ALA A 149 2.65 -5.50 -12.95
C ALA A 149 3.92 -5.23 -13.78
N TYR A 150 4.89 -4.50 -13.22
CA TYR A 150 6.16 -4.22 -13.90
C TYR A 150 6.94 -5.50 -14.22
N TYR A 151 7.07 -6.41 -13.25
CA TYR A 151 7.78 -7.67 -13.48
C TYR A 151 7.08 -8.56 -14.50
N GLN A 152 5.75 -8.58 -14.52
CA GLN A 152 4.99 -9.27 -15.56
C GLN A 152 5.27 -8.70 -16.96
N GLN A 153 5.33 -7.37 -17.10
CA GLN A 153 5.68 -6.72 -18.38
C GLN A 153 7.10 -7.05 -18.82
N ARG A 154 8.07 -6.93 -17.89
CA ARG A 154 9.47 -7.26 -18.15
C ARG A 154 9.64 -8.71 -18.60
N ASP A 155 9.01 -9.65 -17.89
CA ASP A 155 9.14 -11.08 -18.19
C ASP A 155 8.43 -11.47 -19.50
N THR A 156 7.40 -10.74 -19.90
CA THR A 156 6.73 -10.89 -21.21
C THR A 156 7.62 -10.42 -22.37
N HIS A 157 8.35 -9.33 -22.19
CA HIS A 157 9.23 -8.76 -23.22
C HIS A 157 10.62 -9.42 -23.26
N ASN A 158 11.09 -9.94 -22.14
CA ASN A 158 12.38 -10.61 -22.01
C ASN A 158 12.19 -11.96 -21.29
N PRO A 159 11.55 -12.95 -21.95
CA PRO A 159 11.39 -14.27 -21.37
C PRO A 159 12.78 -14.87 -21.17
N ALA A 160 13.23 -14.97 -19.92
CA ALA A 160 14.49 -15.60 -19.61
C ALA A 160 14.54 -17.00 -20.26
N VAL A 161 15.61 -17.28 -21.00
CA VAL A 161 15.92 -18.63 -21.48
C VAL A 161 15.83 -19.57 -20.27
N PRO A 162 15.10 -20.70 -20.34
CA PRO A 162 15.01 -21.60 -19.21
C PRO A 162 16.43 -22.03 -18.82
N ASN A 163 16.77 -21.95 -17.53
CA ASN A 163 18.03 -22.47 -17.00
C ASN A 163 18.11 -23.98 -17.26
N GLY A 164 18.58 -24.35 -18.45
CA GLY A 164 19.03 -25.68 -18.80
C GLY A 164 20.41 -25.93 -18.21
N LEU A 165 20.45 -26.27 -16.93
CA LEU A 165 21.52 -27.06 -16.34
C LEU A 165 20.88 -28.43 -16.09
N GLY A 166 21.01 -29.39 -17.00
CA GLY A 166 22.28 -29.97 -17.38
C GLY A 166 22.47 -31.24 -16.55
N SER A 167 21.76 -32.30 -16.96
CA SER A 167 22.04 -33.65 -16.53
C SER A 167 23.46 -34.04 -16.93
N SER A 168 24.32 -34.34 -15.95
CA SER A 168 25.42 -35.32 -16.04
C SER A 168 25.93 -35.62 -14.63
#